data_AF-A0A7C3CIW8-F1
#
_entry.id   AF-A0A7C3CIW8-F1
#
_cell.length_a   1.000
_cell.length_b   1.000
_cell.length_c   1.000
_cell.angle_alpha   90.00
_cell.angle_beta   90.00
_cell.angle_gamma   90.00
#
_symmetry.space_group_name_H-M   'P 1'
#
loop_
_entity.id
_entity.type
_entity.pdbx_description
1 polymer ?
#
loop_
_entity_poly.entity_id
_entity_poly.type
_entity_poly.pdbx_seq_one_letter_code
_entity_poly.pdbx_strand_id
1 'polypeptide(L)'
;MLDVLILAIALSMDAFAVSISLGSKKAENTQTLALLSSIYFGLFQALMPLIGYFGGKGVFGWVESYAHWIAFFLLLLIGGKMVYE
;
A
#
# COMPACT_ATOMS: atom_id res chain seq x y z
N MET A 1 -15.47 -0.34 -13.46
CA MET A 1 -14.70 -1.56 -13.87
C MET A 1 -13.23 -1.25 -14.04
N LEU A 2 -12.87 -0.16 -14.75
CA LEU A 2 -11.49 0.33 -14.83
C LEU A 2 -10.87 0.65 -13.45
N ASP A 3 -11.63 1.24 -12.53
CA ASP A 3 -11.09 1.61 -11.20
C ASP A 3 -10.62 0.41 -10.39
N VAL A 4 -11.34 -0.72 -10.47
CA VAL A 4 -10.96 -1.97 -9.79
C VAL A 4 -9.69 -2.55 -10.41
N LEU A 5 -9.52 -2.40 -11.72
CA LEU A 5 -8.35 -2.87 -12.44
C LEU A 5 -7.12 -2.00 -12.10
N ILE A 6 -7.29 -0.68 -12.04
CA ILE A 6 -6.25 0.27 -11.62
C ILE A 6 -5.87 0.03 -10.15
N LEU A 7 -6.86 -0.17 -9.26
CA LEU A 7 -6.62 -0.54 -7.86
C LEU A 7 -5.84 -1.85 -7.75
N ALA A 8 -6.21 -2.88 -8.50
CA ALA A 8 -5.50 -4.16 -8.49
C ALA A 8 -4.04 -4.02 -8.95
N ILE A 9 -3.79 -3.23 -10.00
CA ILE A 9 -2.42 -2.95 -10.48
C ILE A 9 -1.63 -2.17 -9.43
N ALA A 10 -2.21 -1.13 -8.83
CA ALA A 10 -1.58 -0.34 -7.77
C ALA A 10 -1.21 -1.22 -6.56
N LEU A 11 -2.16 -2.05 -6.11
CA LEU A 11 -1.99 -2.97 -5.00
C LEU A 11 -0.92 -4.04 -5.27
N SER A 12 -0.76 -4.44 -6.54
CA SER A 12 0.28 -5.36 -6.97
C SER A 12 1.67 -4.71 -7.02
N MET A 13 1.77 -3.41 -7.33
CA MET A 13 3.05 -2.69 -7.37
C MET A 13 3.72 -2.63 -5.99
N ASP A 14 2.94 -2.47 -4.92
CA ASP A 14 3.47 -2.45 -3.55
C ASP A 14 4.11 -3.81 -3.16
N ALA A 15 3.42 -4.92 -3.44
CA ALA A 15 3.94 -6.27 -3.17
C ALA A 15 5.19 -6.58 -4.02
N PHE A 16 5.23 -6.09 -5.27
CA PHE A 16 6.39 -6.22 -6.15
C PHE A 16 7.61 -5.47 -5.63
N ALA A 17 7.43 -4.23 -5.15
CA ALA A 17 8.51 -3.43 -4.56
C ALA A 17 9.11 -4.10 -3.32
N VAL A 18 8.29 -4.71 -2.46
CA VAL A 18 8.75 -5.47 -1.29
C VAL A 18 9.54 -6.72 -1.72
N SER A 19 9.07 -7.44 -2.74
CA SER A 19 9.78 -8.63 -3.26
C SER A 19 11.16 -8.27 -3.83
N ILE A 20 11.26 -7.18 -4.58
CA ILE A 20 12.54 -6.68 -5.12
C ILE A 20 13.48 -6.22 -4.00
N SER A 21 12.97 -5.43 -3.04
CA SER A 21 13.80 -4.90 -1.95
C SER A 21 14.35 -6.00 -1.04
N LEU A 22 13.59 -7.07 -0.79
CA LEU A 22 14.10 -8.25 -0.11
C LEU A 22 15.07 -9.07 -0.95
N GLY A 23 14.81 -9.22 -2.26
CA GLY A 23 15.73 -9.91 -3.17
C GLY A 23 17.08 -9.22 -3.33
N SER A 24 17.12 -7.89 -3.19
CA SER A 24 18.34 -7.08 -3.26
C SER A 24 19.19 -7.15 -1.99
N LYS A 25 18.58 -7.41 -0.82
CA LYS A 25 19.32 -7.59 0.44
C LYS A 25 19.94 -8.99 0.52
N LYS A 26 21.27 -9.06 0.38
CA LYS A 26 22.09 -10.20 0.82
C LYS A 26 22.10 -10.27 2.36
N ALA A 27 21.04 -10.77 2.96
CA ALA A 27 21.01 -11.13 4.37
C ALA A 27 21.02 -12.65 4.48
N GLU A 28 21.77 -13.22 5.43
CA GLU A 28 21.88 -14.68 5.63
C GLU A 28 20.53 -15.35 5.96
N ASN A 29 19.47 -14.57 6.16
CA ASN A 29 18.13 -15.02 6.53
C ASN A 29 17.01 -14.50 5.60
N THR A 30 17.32 -14.26 4.31
CA THR A 30 16.37 -13.69 3.33
C THR A 30 15.10 -14.52 3.15
N GLN A 31 15.16 -15.85 3.28
CA GLN A 31 13.97 -16.70 3.14
C GLN A 31 12.95 -16.49 4.26
N THR A 32 13.41 -16.41 5.52
CA THR A 32 12.53 -16.22 6.69
C THR A 32 11.96 -14.81 6.72
N LEU A 33 12.76 -13.80 6.35
CA LEU A 33 12.31 -12.42 6.19
C LEU A 33 11.30 -12.30 5.05
N ALA A 34 11.49 -12.99 3.93
CA ALA A 34 10.55 -13.01 2.80
C ALA A 34 9.23 -13.69 3.17
N LEU A 35 9.29 -14.77 3.94
CA LEU A 35 8.09 -15.45 4.41
C LEU A 35 7.32 -14.58 5.40
N LEU A 36 8.01 -13.95 6.36
CA LEU A 36 7.38 -13.00 7.27
C LEU A 36 6.79 -11.82 6.51
N SER A 37 7.56 -11.16 5.64
CA SER A 37 7.09 -9.99 4.91
C SER A 37 5.90 -10.34 4.03
N SER A 38 5.93 -11.47 3.31
CA SER A 38 4.83 -11.89 2.44
C SER A 38 3.56 -12.23 3.22
N ILE A 39 3.67 -12.86 4.40
CA ILE A 39 2.52 -13.11 5.29
C ILE A 39 1.94 -11.80 5.82
N TYR A 40 2.77 -10.92 6.37
CA TYR A 40 2.31 -9.63 6.89
C TYR A 40 1.70 -8.79 5.77
N PHE A 41 2.40 -8.63 4.65
CA PHE A 41 1.92 -7.84 3.52
C PHE A 41 0.61 -8.43 2.97
N GLY A 42 0.53 -9.74 2.71
CA GLY A 42 -0.69 -10.37 2.22
C GLY A 42 -1.88 -10.24 3.17
N LEU A 43 -1.67 -10.40 4.48
CA LEU A 43 -2.73 -10.29 5.48
C LEU A 43 -3.23 -8.85 5.61
N PHE A 44 -2.32 -7.87 5.66
CA PHE A 44 -2.69 -6.44 5.68
C PHE A 44 -3.31 -5.97 4.35
N GLN A 45 -2.80 -6.44 3.21
CA GLN A 45 -3.33 -6.12 1.86
C GLN A 45 -4.75 -6.68 1.65
N ALA A 46 -5.11 -7.78 2.32
CA ALA A 46 -6.47 -8.31 2.33
C ALA A 46 -7.37 -7.62 3.36
N LEU A 47 -6.84 -7.32 4.56
CA LEU A 47 -7.59 -6.63 5.62
C LEU A 47 -7.98 -5.21 5.22
N MET A 48 -7.10 -4.46 4.57
CA MET A 48 -7.31 -3.04 4.30
C MET A 48 -8.50 -2.79 3.34
N PRO A 49 -8.63 -3.47 2.19
CA PRO A 49 -9.83 -3.38 1.35
C PRO A 49 -11.08 -3.94 2.03
N LEU A 50 -10.93 -4.98 2.86
CA LEU A 50 -12.06 -5.57 3.59
C LEU A 50 -12.65 -4.57 4.60
N ILE A 51 -11.78 -3.96 5.43
CA ILE A 51 -12.17 -2.90 6.37
C ILE A 51 -12.71 -1.69 5.60
N GLY A 52 -12.09 -1.31 4.48
CA GLY A 52 -12.57 -0.23 3.63
C GLY A 52 -13.96 -0.50 3.05
N TYR A 53 -14.26 -1.74 2.66
CA TYR A 53 -15.57 -2.14 2.15
C TYR A 53 -16.65 -2.10 3.25
N PHE A 54 -16.33 -2.58 4.47
CA PHE A 54 -17.25 -2.53 5.60
C PHE A 54 -17.45 -1.12 6.17
N GLY A 55 -16.37 -0.33 6.29
CA GLY A 55 -16.39 1.04 6.81
C GLY A 55 -16.91 2.07 5.79
N GLY A 56 -16.73 1.82 4.50
CA GLY A 56 -17.16 2.71 3.42
C GLY A 56 -18.67 2.92 3.39
N LYS A 57 -19.48 1.89 3.70
CA LYS A 57 -20.95 1.97 3.65
C LYS A 57 -21.58 3.10 4.47
N GLY A 58 -20.87 3.69 5.45
CA GLY A 58 -21.37 4.82 6.25
C GLY A 58 -20.84 6.20 5.88
N VAL A 59 -19.79 6.30 5.04
CA VAL A 59 -18.89 7.48 5.02
C VAL A 59 -18.71 8.12 3.63
N PHE A 60 -19.24 7.48 2.57
CA PHE A 60 -19.06 7.89 1.16
C PHE A 60 -19.41 9.37 0.85
N GLY A 61 -20.34 10.00 1.56
CA GLY A 61 -20.86 11.32 1.15
C GLY A 61 -19.96 12.53 1.44
N TRP A 62 -19.08 12.48 2.44
CA TRP A 62 -18.29 13.66 2.89
C TRP A 62 -16.78 13.46 2.84
N VAL A 63 -16.31 12.23 3.01
CA VAL A 63 -14.86 11.94 3.14
C VAL A 63 -14.16 11.84 1.79
N GLU A 64 -14.88 11.50 0.72
CA GLU A 64 -14.28 11.28 -0.60
C GLU A 64 -13.55 12.53 -1.15
N SER A 65 -14.12 13.71 -0.93
CA SER A 65 -13.51 14.98 -1.34
C SER A 65 -12.32 15.38 -0.44
N TYR A 66 -12.43 15.16 0.88
CA TYR A 66 -11.39 15.56 1.82
C TYR A 66 -10.17 14.61 1.82
N ALA A 67 -10.41 13.32 1.57
CA ALA A 67 -9.36 12.31 1.53
C ALA A 67 -8.34 12.55 0.41
N HIS A 68 -8.78 13.02 -0.76
CA HIS A 68 -7.87 13.29 -1.88
C HIS A 68 -6.89 14.43 -1.56
N TRP A 69 -7.38 15.48 -0.91
CA TRP A 69 -6.55 16.63 -0.52
C TRP A 69 -5.53 16.26 0.57
N ILE A 70 -5.92 15.40 1.52
CA ILE A 70 -5.02 14.84 2.53
C ILE A 70 -3.93 13.98 1.87
N ALA A 71 -4.32 13.08 0.95
CA ALA A 71 -3.36 12.22 0.25
C ALA A 71 -2.33 13.03 -0.53
N PHE A 72 -2.75 14.13 -1.18
CA PHE A 72 -1.85 15.03 -1.90
C PHE A 72 -0.80 15.66 -0.97
N PHE A 73 -1.21 16.21 0.18
CA PHE A 73 -0.28 16.81 1.13
C PHE A 73 0.69 15.78 1.72
N LEU A 74 0.20 14.58 2.04
CA LEU A 74 1.03 13.50 2.58
C LEU A 74 2.08 13.06 1.56
N LEU A 75 1.70 12.88 0.30
CA LEU A 75 2.61 12.52 -0.79
C LEU A 75 3.62 13.63 -1.08
N LEU A 76 3.22 14.90 -1.03
CA LEU A 76 4.12 16.03 -1.22
C LEU A 76 5.20 16.08 -0.13
N LEU A 77 4.81 15.84 1.13
CA LEU A 77 5.75 15.78 2.25
C LEU A 77 6.70 14.57 2.14
N ILE A 78 6.18 13.37 1.86
CA ILE A 78 7.00 12.16 1.74
C ILE A 78 7.93 12.24 0.53
N GLY A 79 7.43 12.68 -0.61
CA GLY A 79 8.21 12.87 -1.83
C GLY A 79 9.29 13.94 -1.65
N GLY A 80 8.97 15.04 -0.96
CA GLY A 80 9.96 16.05 -0.58
C GLY A 80 11.06 15.49 0.34
N LYS A 81 10.69 14.66 1.32
CA LYS A 81 11.65 14.00 2.21
C LYS A 81 12.59 13.07 1.45
N MET A 82 12.07 12.30 0.49
CA MET A 82 12.88 11.39 -0.34
C MET A 82 13.85 12.09 -1.30
N VAL A 83 13.59 13.34 -1.68
CA VAL A 83 14.53 14.14 -2.50
C VAL A 83 15.62 14.77 -1.62
N TYR A 84 15.29 15.06 -0.37
CA TYR A 84 16.23 15.65 0.59
C TYR A 84 17.19 14.63 1.21
N GLU A 85 16.78 13.36 1.26
CA GLU A 85 17.54 12.22 1.79
C GLU A 85 18.30 11.49 0.67
#